data_AF-A0A7C6SU34-F1
#
_entry.id   AF-A0A7C6SU34-F1
#
_cell.length_a   1.000
_cell.length_b   1.000
_cell.length_c   1.000
_cell.angle_alpha   90.00
_cell.angle_beta   90.00
_cell.angle_gamma   90.00
#
_symmetry.space_group_name_H-M   'P 1'
#
loop_
_entity.id
_entity.type
_entity.pdbx_description
1 polymer ?
#
loop_
_entity_poly.entity_id
_entity_poly.type
_entity_poly.pdbx_seq_one_letter_code
_entity_poly.pdbx_strand_id
1 'polypeptide(L)'
;MTGVKYYRILNKLSREKLAEMTGISIPTLKKMEIATNPSRICASNYRKVSLALQVSVCELIRYDFPDPEDGGPVRTPRKSKVDNKNNCISAFRLKKSMTYQRLADYMKLKSRQRAHQICCDEEPLTKYVEILARCQNMSVADFIKEYSA
;
A
#
# COMPACT_ATOMS: atom_id res chain seq x y z
N MET A 1 17.65 5.34 8.54
CA MET A 1 16.91 4.04 8.58
C MET A 1 17.86 2.83 8.76
N THR A 2 17.45 1.74 9.44
CA THR A 2 18.24 0.49 9.50
C THR A 2 18.19 -0.33 8.21
N GLY A 3 19.23 -1.11 7.92
CA GLY A 3 19.31 -1.97 6.74
C GLY A 3 18.15 -2.97 6.67
N VAL A 4 17.78 -3.58 7.80
CA VAL A 4 16.61 -4.48 7.87
C VAL A 4 15.34 -3.77 7.40
N LYS A 5 15.10 -2.51 7.84
CA LYS A 5 13.91 -1.74 7.43
C LYS A 5 14.02 -1.33 5.96
N TYR A 6 15.18 -0.87 5.52
CA TYR A 6 15.46 -0.44 4.15
C TYR A 6 15.19 -1.56 3.14
N TYR A 7 15.88 -2.70 3.27
CA TYR A 7 15.77 -3.81 2.32
C TYR A 7 14.41 -4.49 2.37
N ARG A 8 13.72 -4.53 3.50
CA ARG A 8 12.34 -5.04 3.55
C ARG A 8 11.40 -4.17 2.70
N ILE A 9 11.52 -2.84 2.78
CA ILE A 9 10.67 -1.92 2.01
C ILE A 9 11.06 -1.95 0.53
N LEU A 10 12.36 -1.98 0.22
CA LEU A 10 12.88 -2.09 -1.15
C LEU A 10 12.32 -3.33 -1.87
N ASN A 11 12.26 -4.47 -1.16
CA ASN A 11 11.67 -5.72 -1.65
C ASN A 11 10.14 -5.78 -1.58
N LYS A 12 9.47 -4.68 -1.21
CA LYS A 12 7.99 -4.59 -1.08
C LYS A 12 7.39 -5.65 -0.14
N LEU A 13 8.13 -6.08 0.87
CA LEU A 13 7.68 -7.08 1.83
C LEU A 13 6.97 -6.46 3.03
N SER A 14 5.82 -7.03 3.41
CA SER A 14 5.22 -6.77 4.71
C SER A 14 6.06 -7.42 5.82
N ARG A 15 5.88 -6.96 7.07
CA ARG A 15 6.58 -7.61 8.19
C ARG A 15 6.07 -9.00 8.45
N GLU A 16 4.77 -9.19 8.24
CA GLU A 16 4.09 -10.47 8.34
C GLU A 16 4.70 -11.46 7.35
N LYS A 17 4.95 -11.02 6.10
CA LYS A 17 5.58 -11.89 5.10
C LYS A 17 7.03 -12.20 5.44
N LEU A 18 7.79 -11.21 5.91
CA LEU A 18 9.17 -11.45 6.35
C LEU A 18 9.22 -12.39 7.57
N ALA A 19 8.27 -12.28 8.51
CA ALA A 19 8.15 -13.16 9.66
C ALA A 19 7.86 -14.60 9.23
N GLU A 20 6.94 -14.79 8.28
CA GLU A 20 6.63 -16.09 7.68
C GLU A 20 7.86 -16.72 7.01
N MET A 21 8.62 -15.94 6.22
CA MET A 21 9.82 -16.42 5.52
C MET A 21 10.97 -16.79 6.46
N THR A 22 11.11 -16.08 7.58
CA THR A 22 12.27 -16.21 8.48
C THR A 22 11.97 -17.04 9.73
N GLY A 23 10.70 -17.27 10.06
CA GLY A 23 10.26 -17.82 11.33
C GLY A 23 10.55 -16.92 12.54
N ILE A 24 10.84 -15.62 12.32
CA ILE A 24 11.10 -14.65 13.38
C ILE A 24 9.79 -13.96 13.77
N SER A 25 9.57 -13.75 15.07
CA SER A 25 8.39 -13.04 15.55
C SER A 25 8.33 -11.59 15.04
N ILE A 26 7.13 -11.08 14.74
CA ILE A 26 6.91 -9.69 14.32
C ILE A 26 7.48 -8.68 15.34
N PRO A 27 7.34 -8.86 16.67
CA PRO A 27 7.97 -7.98 17.65
C PRO A 27 9.50 -7.94 17.53
N THR A 28 10.14 -9.08 17.28
CA THR A 28 11.61 -9.13 17.07
C THR A 28 12.00 -8.40 15.79
N LEU A 29 11.28 -8.58 14.68
CA LEU A 29 11.53 -7.82 13.46
C LEU A 29 11.36 -6.31 13.66
N LYS A 30 10.34 -5.89 14.43
CA LYS A 30 10.19 -4.47 14.80
C LYS A 30 11.41 -3.94 15.55
N LYS A 31 11.94 -4.71 16.51
CA LYS A 31 13.17 -4.35 17.24
C LYS A 31 14.35 -4.22 16.28
N MET A 32 14.52 -5.15 15.34
CA MET A 32 15.59 -5.09 14.32
C MET A 32 15.48 -3.86 13.41
N GLU A 33 14.26 -3.45 13.05
CA GLU A 33 14.02 -2.29 12.18
C GLU A 33 14.27 -0.93 12.84
N ILE A 34 14.42 -0.89 14.16
CA ILE A 34 14.68 0.35 14.94
C ILE A 34 15.99 0.27 15.73
N ALA A 35 16.74 -0.83 15.62
CA ALA A 35 17.93 -1.05 16.39
C ALA A 35 19.05 -0.10 15.96
N THR A 36 19.49 0.74 16.88
CA THR A 36 20.74 1.53 16.74
C THR A 36 21.95 0.76 17.24
N ASN A 37 21.75 -0.26 18.08
CA ASN A 37 22.80 -1.15 18.56
C ASN A 37 22.42 -2.62 18.27
N PRO A 38 23.06 -3.26 17.28
CA PRO A 38 22.71 -4.62 16.85
C PRO A 38 23.09 -5.71 17.87
N SER A 39 24.01 -5.44 18.81
CA SER A 39 24.52 -6.42 19.79
C SER A 39 23.45 -6.99 20.72
N ARG A 40 22.36 -6.25 20.97
CA ARG A 40 21.23 -6.69 21.81
C ARG A 40 20.28 -7.68 21.10
N ILE A 41 20.55 -7.98 19.83
CA ILE A 41 19.72 -8.86 19.01
C ILE A 41 20.55 -10.07 18.61
N CYS A 42 19.96 -11.26 18.77
CA CYS A 42 20.64 -12.51 18.45
C CYS A 42 21.13 -12.55 16.99
N ALA A 43 22.41 -12.89 16.80
CA ALA A 43 23.05 -12.96 15.48
C ALA A 43 22.35 -13.94 14.53
N SER A 44 21.74 -15.00 15.06
CA SER A 44 20.99 -15.97 14.25
C SER A 44 19.79 -15.32 13.54
N ASN A 45 19.17 -14.29 14.14
CA ASN A 45 18.08 -13.56 13.50
C ASN A 45 18.57 -12.75 12.29
N TYR A 46 19.73 -12.10 12.39
CA TYR A 46 20.32 -11.40 11.25
C TYR A 46 20.70 -12.36 10.12
N ARG A 47 21.22 -13.55 10.43
CA ARG A 47 21.51 -14.58 9.43
C ARG A 47 20.25 -15.03 8.68
N LYS A 48 19.15 -15.29 9.41
CA LYS A 48 17.86 -15.65 8.80
C LYS A 48 17.31 -14.55 7.89
N VAL A 49 17.37 -13.29 8.34
CA VAL A 49 16.93 -12.14 7.53
C VAL A 49 17.83 -11.94 6.30
N SER A 50 19.14 -12.13 6.46
CA SER A 50 20.13 -12.08 5.36
C SER A 50 19.80 -13.08 4.26
N LEU A 51 19.48 -14.32 4.62
CA LEU A 51 19.06 -15.34 3.67
C LEU A 51 17.72 -15.00 3.02
N ALA A 52 16.73 -14.49 3.78
CA ALA A 52 15.42 -14.16 3.24
C ALA A 52 15.42 -12.95 2.29
N LEU A 53 16.27 -11.95 2.57
CA LEU A 53 16.38 -10.73 1.76
C LEU A 53 17.49 -10.80 0.70
N GLN A 54 18.32 -11.86 0.71
CA GLN A 54 19.50 -12.02 -0.16
C GLN A 54 20.48 -10.84 -0.04
N VAL A 55 20.76 -10.41 1.19
CA VAL A 55 21.60 -9.26 1.53
C VAL A 55 22.59 -9.65 2.62
N SER A 56 23.80 -9.09 2.61
CA SER A 56 24.81 -9.42 3.63
C SER A 56 24.39 -8.99 5.04
N VAL A 57 24.86 -9.69 6.07
CA VAL A 57 24.61 -9.31 7.47
C VAL A 57 25.16 -7.91 7.77
N CYS A 58 26.30 -7.54 7.19
CA CYS A 58 26.91 -6.21 7.33
C CYS A 58 25.97 -5.10 6.84
N GLU A 59 25.30 -5.29 5.71
CA GLU A 59 24.32 -4.33 5.20
C GLU A 59 23.06 -4.26 6.08
N LEU A 60 22.66 -5.36 6.72
CA LEU A 60 21.48 -5.36 7.61
C LEU A 60 21.71 -4.60 8.92
N ILE A 61 22.93 -4.59 9.45
CA ILE A 61 23.27 -3.93 10.73
C ILE A 61 23.58 -2.43 10.57
N ARG A 62 23.80 -1.97 9.34
CA ARG A 62 23.96 -0.54 9.01
C ARG A 62 22.69 0.24 9.35
N TYR A 63 22.85 1.51 9.75
CA TYR A 63 21.76 2.40 10.16
C TYR A 63 21.78 3.77 9.45
N ASP A 64 22.69 3.93 8.50
CA ASP A 64 22.96 5.13 7.71
C ASP A 64 22.16 5.18 6.39
N PHE A 65 21.20 4.28 6.19
CA PHE A 65 20.35 4.34 4.99
C PHE A 65 19.41 5.55 5.03
N PRO A 66 19.13 6.19 3.88
CA PRO A 66 18.22 7.33 3.82
C PRO A 66 16.84 6.93 4.31
N ASP A 67 16.21 7.81 5.09
CA ASP A 67 14.79 7.67 5.42
C ASP A 67 13.92 8.08 4.22
N PRO A 68 12.61 7.79 4.23
CA PRO A 68 11.73 8.10 3.10
C PRO A 68 11.74 9.58 2.67
N GLU A 69 11.96 10.50 3.62
CA GLU A 69 12.03 11.94 3.36
C GLU A 69 13.32 12.34 2.62
N ASP A 70 14.39 11.55 2.76
CA ASP A 70 15.70 11.75 2.14
C ASP A 70 15.88 10.92 0.85
N GLY A 71 14.79 10.47 0.22
CA GLY A 71 14.83 9.65 -1.00
C GLY A 71 15.01 8.14 -0.75
N GLY A 72 14.86 7.67 0.48
CA GLY A 72 14.83 6.25 0.81
C GLY A 72 13.56 5.54 0.31
N PRO A 73 13.55 4.19 0.31
CA PRO A 73 12.40 3.42 -0.17
C PRO A 73 11.17 3.71 0.70
N VAL A 74 10.09 4.12 0.03
CA VAL A 74 8.82 4.50 0.66
C VAL A 74 7.90 3.30 0.74
N ARG A 75 7.22 3.14 1.87
CA ARG A 75 6.14 2.15 1.96
C ARG A 75 5.00 2.55 1.04
N THR A 76 4.37 1.56 0.43
CA THR A 76 3.11 1.81 -0.29
C THR A 76 2.14 2.52 0.66
N PRO A 77 1.60 3.70 0.28
CA PRO A 77 0.71 4.46 1.13
C PRO A 77 -0.44 3.58 1.59
N ARG A 78 -0.78 3.68 2.87
CA ARG A 78 -2.00 3.05 3.38
C ARG A 78 -3.16 3.80 2.74
N LYS A 79 -3.91 3.14 1.84
CA LYS A 79 -5.11 3.74 1.26
C LYS A 79 -6.04 4.24 2.37
N SER A 80 -6.58 5.44 2.18
CA SER A 80 -7.54 6.04 3.10
C SER A 80 -8.69 5.07 3.38
N LYS A 81 -9.23 5.13 4.60
CA LYS A 81 -10.48 4.43 4.95
C LYS A 81 -11.72 5.29 4.69
N VAL A 82 -11.52 6.53 4.28
CA VAL A 82 -12.56 7.53 4.04
C VAL A 82 -12.57 7.84 2.55
N ASP A 83 -13.76 7.80 1.97
CA ASP A 83 -14.02 8.21 0.60
C ASP A 83 -13.42 9.59 0.32
N ASN A 84 -12.67 9.69 -0.77
CA ASN A 84 -12.19 10.96 -1.26
C ASN A 84 -13.34 11.66 -1.99
N LYS A 85 -13.77 12.82 -1.49
CA LYS A 85 -14.89 13.58 -2.08
C LYS A 85 -14.55 14.19 -3.45
N ASN A 86 -13.27 14.40 -3.73
CA ASN A 86 -12.80 14.94 -5.01
C ASN A 86 -12.70 13.84 -6.09
N ASN A 87 -12.81 12.57 -5.69
CA ASN A 87 -12.80 11.45 -6.63
C ASN A 87 -14.18 11.31 -7.29
N CYS A 88 -14.23 11.42 -8.62
CA CYS A 88 -15.49 11.41 -9.36
C CYS A 88 -16.28 10.09 -9.23
N ILE A 89 -15.61 8.96 -8.97
CA ILE A 89 -16.27 7.67 -8.71
C ILE A 89 -16.95 7.67 -7.34
N SER A 90 -16.30 8.28 -6.34
CA SER A 90 -16.85 8.46 -5.00
C SER A 90 -18.09 9.37 -5.03
N ALA A 91 -17.99 10.51 -5.71
CA ALA A 91 -19.12 11.43 -5.91
C ALA A 91 -20.28 10.78 -6.67
N PHE A 92 -20.00 10.02 -7.73
CA PHE A 92 -21.01 9.22 -8.44
C PHE A 92 -21.74 8.25 -7.52
N ARG A 93 -21.00 7.48 -6.72
CA ARG A 93 -21.56 6.54 -5.75
C ARG A 93 -22.49 7.24 -4.77
N LEU A 94 -22.06 8.38 -4.22
CA LEU A 94 -22.83 9.17 -3.27
C LEU A 94 -24.10 9.75 -3.91
N LYS A 95 -24.00 10.39 -5.09
CA LYS A 95 -25.14 10.98 -5.81
C LYS A 95 -26.21 9.94 -6.16
N LYS A 96 -25.79 8.70 -6.45
CA LYS A 96 -26.70 7.59 -6.76
C LYS A 96 -27.09 6.75 -5.54
N SER A 97 -26.71 7.17 -4.32
CA SER A 97 -26.98 6.44 -3.07
C SER A 97 -26.57 4.95 -3.13
N MET A 98 -25.45 4.66 -3.81
CA MET A 98 -25.00 3.29 -4.02
C MET A 98 -24.16 2.79 -2.84
N THR A 99 -24.38 1.54 -2.46
CA THR A 99 -23.46 0.84 -1.56
C THR A 99 -22.17 0.47 -2.31
N TYR A 100 -21.06 0.26 -1.60
CA TYR A 100 -19.82 -0.22 -2.23
C TYR A 100 -19.99 -1.60 -2.90
N GLN A 101 -20.93 -2.43 -2.42
CA GLN A 101 -21.22 -3.70 -3.07
C GLN A 101 -21.88 -3.45 -4.42
N ARG A 102 -22.92 -2.61 -4.47
CA ARG A 102 -23.57 -2.25 -5.74
C ARG A 102 -22.60 -1.60 -6.74
N LEU A 103 -21.70 -0.75 -6.26
CA LEU A 103 -20.64 -0.17 -7.11
C LEU A 103 -19.68 -1.25 -7.63
N ALA A 104 -19.30 -2.21 -6.78
CA ALA A 104 -18.48 -3.35 -7.20
C ALA A 104 -19.17 -4.16 -8.30
N ASP A 105 -20.45 -4.44 -8.13
CA ASP A 105 -21.26 -5.18 -9.11
C ASP A 105 -21.36 -4.40 -10.44
N TYR A 106 -21.61 -3.09 -10.37
CA TYR A 106 -21.66 -2.18 -11.54
C TYR A 106 -20.35 -2.20 -12.35
N MET A 107 -19.23 -2.19 -11.65
CA MET A 107 -17.89 -2.12 -12.25
C MET A 107 -17.24 -3.49 -12.48
N LYS A 108 -17.97 -4.59 -12.23
CA LYS A 108 -17.47 -5.98 -12.29
C LYS A 108 -16.19 -6.19 -11.46
N LEU A 109 -16.14 -5.59 -10.28
CA LEU A 109 -15.00 -5.71 -9.35
C LEU A 109 -15.11 -6.97 -8.51
N LYS A 110 -13.96 -7.56 -8.15
CA LYS A 110 -13.89 -8.80 -7.37
C LYS A 110 -14.45 -8.70 -5.94
N SER A 111 -14.58 -7.49 -5.37
CA SER A 111 -15.06 -7.33 -4.00
C SER A 111 -15.54 -5.91 -3.69
N ARG A 112 -16.43 -5.81 -2.69
CA ARG A 112 -16.83 -4.54 -2.02
C ARG A 112 -15.63 -3.71 -1.61
N GLN A 113 -14.59 -4.34 -1.05
CA GLN A 113 -13.42 -3.63 -0.54
C GLN A 113 -12.60 -3.02 -1.67
N ARG A 114 -12.59 -3.66 -2.85
CA ARG A 114 -11.94 -3.07 -4.03
C ARG A 114 -12.68 -1.81 -4.50
N ALA A 115 -14.00 -1.81 -4.48
CA ALA A 115 -14.79 -0.62 -4.80
C ALA A 115 -14.52 0.52 -3.80
N HIS A 116 -14.51 0.23 -2.49
CA HIS A 116 -14.17 1.22 -1.46
C HIS A 116 -12.75 1.81 -1.67
N GLN A 117 -11.76 0.97 -1.97
CA GLN A 117 -10.41 1.45 -2.26
C GLN A 117 -10.37 2.43 -3.45
N ILE A 118 -11.16 2.16 -4.49
CA ILE A 118 -11.23 3.04 -5.66
C ILE A 118 -11.85 4.39 -5.29
N CYS A 119 -12.87 4.42 -4.42
CA CYS A 119 -13.46 5.67 -3.93
C CYS A 119 -12.51 6.47 -3.02
N CYS A 120 -11.55 5.80 -2.38
CA CYS A 120 -10.57 6.42 -1.49
C CYS A 120 -9.31 6.93 -2.23
N ASP A 121 -9.12 6.57 -3.50
CA ASP A 121 -7.95 6.96 -4.28
C ASP A 121 -8.02 8.47 -4.61
N GLU A 122 -6.86 9.13 -4.70
CA GLU A 122 -6.76 10.55 -5.08
C GLU A 122 -7.27 10.77 -6.51
N GLU A 123 -6.74 9.96 -7.44
CA GLU A 123 -7.16 9.96 -8.83
C GLU A 123 -7.70 8.57 -9.22
N PRO A 124 -8.96 8.49 -9.70
CA PRO A 124 -9.50 7.23 -10.20
C PRO A 124 -8.83 6.86 -11.54
N LEU A 125 -8.47 5.59 -11.70
CA LEU A 125 -7.93 5.09 -12.98
C LEU A 125 -8.95 5.30 -14.11
N THR A 126 -8.50 5.80 -15.27
CA THR A 126 -9.34 6.13 -16.44
C THR A 126 -10.25 4.98 -16.86
N LYS A 127 -9.74 3.74 -16.84
CA LYS A 127 -10.53 2.52 -17.17
C LYS A 127 -11.81 2.38 -16.33
N TYR A 128 -11.80 2.83 -15.08
CA TYR A 128 -12.94 2.72 -14.18
C TYR A 128 -13.96 3.84 -14.45
N VAL A 129 -13.47 5.03 -14.79
CA VAL A 129 -14.29 6.16 -15.21
C VAL A 129 -15.00 5.83 -16.53
N GLU A 130 -14.29 5.24 -17.50
CA GLU A 130 -14.84 4.78 -18.79
C GLU A 130 -15.99 3.80 -18.62
N ILE A 131 -15.85 2.81 -17.73
CA ILE A 131 -16.92 1.84 -17.46
C ILE A 131 -18.19 2.56 -16.98
N LEU A 132 -18.04 3.47 -16.02
CA LEU A 132 -19.18 4.20 -15.44
C LEU A 132 -19.79 5.20 -16.42
N ALA A 133 -18.97 5.90 -17.22
CA ALA A 133 -19.41 6.80 -18.27
C ALA A 133 -20.24 6.07 -19.33
N ARG A 134 -19.77 4.89 -19.78
CA ARG A 134 -20.53 4.02 -20.69
C ARG A 134 -21.85 3.56 -20.08
N CYS A 135 -21.88 3.19 -18.80
CA CYS A 135 -23.12 2.81 -18.12
C CYS A 135 -24.14 3.96 -18.05
N GLN A 136 -23.69 5.22 -18.08
CA GLN A 136 -24.58 6.39 -18.12
C GLN A 136 -24.76 6.97 -19.53
N ASN A 137 -24.30 6.27 -20.58
CA ASN A 137 -24.39 6.73 -21.97
C ASN A 137 -23.83 8.15 -22.19
N MET A 138 -22.70 8.46 -21.54
CA MET A 138 -22.03 9.76 -21.65
C MET A 138 -20.54 9.60 -21.95
N SER A 139 -19.89 10.67 -22.39
CA SER A 139 -18.44 10.68 -22.58
C SER A 139 -17.71 10.68 -21.23
N VAL A 140 -16.45 10.27 -21.22
CA VAL A 140 -15.60 10.33 -20.01
C VAL A 140 -15.47 11.78 -19.52
N ALA A 141 -15.33 12.74 -20.43
CA ALA A 141 -15.22 14.16 -20.10
C ALA A 141 -16.49 14.67 -19.42
N ASP A 142 -17.67 14.30 -19.93
CA ASP A 142 -18.95 14.68 -19.33
C ASP A 142 -19.16 14.03 -17.97
N PHE A 143 -18.77 12.76 -17.83
CA PHE A 143 -18.81 12.07 -16.55
C PHE A 143 -17.92 12.75 -15.52
N ILE A 144 -16.67 13.07 -15.88
CA ILE A 144 -15.77 13.78 -14.97
C ILE A 144 -16.40 15.12 -14.61
N LYS A 145 -16.86 15.91 -15.58
CA LYS A 145 -17.48 17.22 -15.34
C LYS A 145 -18.72 17.16 -14.44
N GLU A 146 -19.55 16.12 -14.56
CA GLU A 146 -20.76 15.98 -13.73
C GLU A 146 -20.45 15.53 -12.29
N TYR A 147 -19.38 14.75 -12.10
CA TYR A 147 -19.08 14.09 -10.83
C TYR A 147 -17.77 14.54 -10.18
N SER A 148 -16.99 15.45 -10.77
CA SER A 148 -15.88 16.14 -10.11
C SER A 148 -16.43 17.29 -9.28
N ALA A 149 -15.96 17.40 -8.04
CA ALA A 149 -16.25 18.55 -7.16
C ALA A 149 -15.54 19.82 -7.65
#